data_AF-A0AAC9B2F5-F1
#
_entry.id   AF-A0AAC9B2F5-F1
#
_cell.length_a   1.000
_cell.length_b   1.000
_cell.length_c   1.000
_cell.angle_alpha   90.00
_cell.angle_beta   90.00
_cell.angle_gamma   90.00
#
_symmetry.space_group_name_H-M   'P 1'
#
loop_
_entity.id
_entity.type
_entity.pdbx_description
1 polymer ?
#
loop_
_entity_poly.entity_id
_entity_poly.type
_entity_poly.pdbx_seq_one_letter_code
_entity_poly.pdbx_strand_id
1 'polypeptide(L)' 'MTKPNYVVYPAIFDNEDNDGYYTVTFPDIPDTATDGKTLVEAIKNAPDALL' A
#
# COMPACT_ATOMS: atom_id res chain seq x y z
N MET A 1 -21.70 -11.31 -17.91
CA MET A 1 -20.65 -11.14 -16.89
C MET A 1 -20.87 -9.80 -16.22
N THR A 2 -21.18 -9.79 -14.93
CA THR A 2 -21.22 -8.57 -14.11
C THR A 2 -19.79 -8.07 -13.92
N LYS A 3 -19.54 -6.79 -14.18
CA LYS A 3 -18.23 -6.20 -13.91
C LYS A 3 -18.06 -6.06 -12.40
N PRO A 4 -16.92 -6.46 -11.83
CA PRO A 4 -16.64 -6.19 -10.42
C PRO A 4 -16.58 -4.67 -10.18
N ASN A 5 -17.12 -4.25 -9.03
CA ASN A 5 -16.94 -2.89 -8.53
C ASN A 5 -15.62 -2.85 -7.77
N TYR A 6 -14.64 -2.15 -8.31
CA TYR A 6 -13.35 -1.95 -7.65
C TYR A 6 -13.37 -0.64 -6.88
N VAL A 7 -12.89 -0.69 -5.65
CA VAL A 7 -12.46 0.50 -4.91
C VAL A 7 -10.96 0.61 -5.09
N VAL A 8 -10.48 1.78 -5.50
CA VAL A 8 -9.06 2.01 -5.85
C VAL A 8 -8.60 3.31 -5.21
N TYR A 9 -7.49 3.24 -4.50
CA TYR A 9 -6.82 4.40 -3.89
C TYR A 9 -5.37 4.49 -4.36
N PRO A 10 -4.84 5.69 -4.62
CA PRO A 10 -3.43 5.88 -4.87
C PRO A 10 -2.64 5.59 -3.58
N ALA A 11 -1.56 4.82 -3.72
CA ALA A 11 -0.63 4.54 -2.63
C ALA A 11 0.73 5.16 -2.95
N ILE A 12 1.39 5.70 -1.93
CA ILE A 12 2.77 6.16 -2.01
C ILE A 12 3.65 5.04 -1.47
N PHE A 13 4.59 4.56 -2.29
CA PHE A 13 5.62 3.61 -1.90
C PHE A 13 6.92 4.36 -1.72
N ASP A 14 7.45 4.36 -0.51
CA ASP A 14 8.69 5.05 -0.16
C ASP A 14 9.73 4.05 0.36
N ASN A 15 10.95 4.14 -0.16
CA ASN A 15 12.08 3.31 0.25
C ASN A 15 13.30 4.13 0.71
N GLU A 16 13.14 5.43 0.87
CA GLU A 16 14.18 6.31 1.41
C GLU A 16 14.21 6.23 2.93
N ASP A 17 15.40 6.10 3.53
CA ASP A 17 15.60 6.07 5.00
C ASP A 17 14.79 5.01 5.78
N ASN A 18 14.34 3.95 5.10
CA ASN A 18 13.44 2.92 5.66
C ASN A 18 14.13 1.57 5.95
N ASP A 19 15.42 1.55 6.31
CA ASP A 19 16.19 0.31 6.60
C ASP A 19 16.07 -0.79 5.51
N GLY A 20 15.94 -0.36 4.26
CA GLY A 20 15.74 -1.24 3.10
C GLY A 20 14.36 -1.89 3.02
N TYR A 21 13.36 -1.32 3.67
CA TYR A 21 11.94 -1.61 3.47
C TYR A 21 11.31 -0.60 2.52
N TYR A 22 10.16 -0.98 1.97
CA TYR A 22 9.20 -0.08 1.36
C TYR A 22 8.10 0.19 2.37
N THR A 23 7.89 1.45 2.72
CA THR A 23 6.71 1.89 3.46
C THR A 23 5.61 2.26 2.46
N VAL A 24 4.36 2.01 2.83
CA VAL A 24 3.19 2.27 1.99
C VAL A 24 2.19 3.09 2.78
N THR A 25 1.78 4.22 2.21
CA THR A 25 0.77 5.11 2.81
C THR A 25 -0.28 5.51 1.78
N PHE A 26 -1.48 5.85 2.26
CA PHE A 26 -2.60 6.30 1.42
C PHE A 26 -2.96 7.75 1.78
N PRO A 27 -2.64 8.73 0.93
CA PRO A 27 -2.87 10.15 1.24
C PRO A 27 -4.34 10.49 1.52
N ASP A 28 -5.25 9.74 0.90
CA ASP A 28 -6.70 9.93 1.02
C ASP A 28 -7.29 9.27 2.27
N ILE A 29 -6.52 8.40 2.95
CA ILE A 29 -6.98 7.61 4.10
C ILE A 29 -5.94 7.76 5.23
N PRO A 30 -6.13 8.74 6.13
CA PRO A 30 -5.20 8.96 7.23
C PRO A 30 -5.11 7.74 8.13
N ASP A 31 -4.00 7.63 8.87
CA ASP A 31 -3.72 6.56 9.84
C ASP A 31 -3.72 5.14 9.24
N THR A 32 -3.50 5.01 7.92
CA THR A 32 -3.28 3.73 7.24
C THR A 32 -1.85 3.62 6.71
N ALA A 33 -1.15 2.57 7.12
CA ALA A 33 0.19 2.28 6.66
C ALA A 33 0.47 0.77 6.71
N THR A 34 1.35 0.33 5.82
CA THR A 34 1.95 -1.01 5.84
C THR A 34 3.37 -0.91 5.30
N ASP A 35 4.13 -2.01 5.37
CA ASP A 35 5.45 -2.10 4.79
C ASP A 35 5.67 -3.44 4.06
N GLY A 36 6.86 -3.58 3.47
CA GLY A 36 7.40 -4.84 2.97
C GLY A 36 8.89 -4.73 2.67
N LYS A 37 9.65 -5.82 2.83
CA LYS A 37 11.11 -5.80 2.58
C LYS A 37 11.45 -5.66 1.09
N THR A 38 10.50 -5.99 0.22
CA THR A 38 10.61 -5.81 -1.23
C THR A 38 9.39 -5.08 -1.76
N LEU A 39 9.52 -4.44 -2.93
CA LEU A 39 8.38 -3.79 -3.59
C LEU A 39 7.22 -4.76 -3.84
N VAL A 40 7.52 -6.02 -4.19
CA VAL A 40 6.50 -7.05 -4.41
C VAL A 40 5.72 -7.38 -3.14
N GLU A 41 6.42 -7.45 -2.01
CA GLU A 41 5.80 -7.67 -0.70
C GLU A 41 4.95 -6.47 -0.29
N ALA A 42 5.48 -5.26 -0.41
CA ALA A 42 4.75 -4.03 -0.10
C ALA A 42 3.46 -3.89 -0.94
N ILE A 43 3.49 -4.23 -2.24
CA ILE A 43 2.29 -4.25 -3.09
C ILE A 43 1.25 -5.27 -2.60
N LYS A 44 1.70 -6.44 -2.15
CA LYS A 44 0.80 -7.49 -1.65
C LYS A 44 0.16 -7.11 -0.31
N ASN A 45 0.90 -6.40 0.53
CA ASN A 45 0.43 -5.97 1.85
C ASN A 45 -0.45 -4.71 1.78
N ALA A 46 -0.27 -3.86 0.75
CA ALA A 46 -1.01 -2.59 0.59
C ALA A 46 -2.54 -2.70 0.79
N PRO A 47 -3.25 -3.70 0.24
CA PRO A 47 -4.70 -3.84 0.46
C PRO A 47 -5.08 -4.13 1.92
N ASP A 48 -4.20 -4.77 2.69
CA ASP A 48 -4.48 -5.13 4.09
C ASP A 48 -4.47 -3.90 5.01
N ALA A 49 -3.88 -2.78 4.58
CA ALA A 49 -3.94 -1.50 5.28
C ALA A 49 -5.28 -0.76 5.12
N LEU A 50 -6.13 -1.18 4.18
CA LEU A 50 -7.40 -0.53 3.82
C LEU A 50 -8.63 -1.14 4.52
N LEU A 51 -8.44 -1.88 5.63
CA LEU A 51 -9.47 -2.60 6.39
C LEU A 51 -10.65 -1.73 6.85
#